data_AF-A0A509EC83-F1
#
_entry.id   AF-A0A509EC83-F1
#
_cell.length_a   1.000
_cell.length_b   1.000
_cell.length_c   1.000
_cell.angle_alpha   90.00
_cell.angle_beta   90.00
_cell.angle_gamma   90.00
#
_symmetry.space_group_name_H-M   'P 1'
#
loop_
_entity.id
_entity.type
_entity.pdbx_description
1 polymer ?
#
loop_
_entity_poly.entity_id
_entity_poly.type
_entity_poly.pdbx_seq_one_letter_code
_entity_poly.pdbx_strand_id
1 'polypeptide(L)' 'MNLDQGNRNNGLFAVGATGIPVALSSTGVTVVSGATSRRNDTEFAVVRAGINYKFGSY' A
#
# COMPACT_ATOMS: atom_id res chain seq x y z
N MET A 1 7.70 6.72 -21.25
CA MET A 1 6.88 5.84 -20.39
C MET A 1 5.43 6.23 -20.62
N ASN A 2 4.60 5.28 -21.06
CA ASN A 2 3.21 5.55 -21.44
C ASN A 2 2.28 5.06 -20.32
N LEU A 3 1.69 5.99 -19.56
CA LEU A 3 0.89 5.72 -18.36
C LEU A 3 -0.62 5.60 -18.66
N ASP A 4 -1.02 5.71 -19.92
CA ASP A 4 -2.44 5.70 -20.35
C ASP A 4 -2.88 4.34 -20.94
N GLN A 5 -2.73 3.24 -20.18
CA GLN A 5 -3.19 1.90 -20.57
C GLN A 5 -4.17 1.28 -19.57
N GLY A 6 -5.20 2.03 -19.15
CA GLY A 6 -6.38 1.45 -18.50
C GLY A 6 -6.08 0.51 -17.33
N ASN A 7 -5.24 0.95 -16.38
CA ASN A 7 -4.86 0.23 -15.16
C ASN A 7 -4.23 -1.17 -15.34
N ARG A 8 -3.96 -1.63 -16.57
CA ARG A 8 -3.49 -3.00 -16.85
C ARG A 8 -2.20 -3.38 -16.11
N ASN A 9 -1.33 -2.40 -15.87
CA ASN A 9 -0.04 -2.61 -15.22
C ASN A 9 0.03 -2.02 -13.81
N ASN A 10 -1.11 -1.66 -13.20
CA ASN A 10 -1.14 -1.13 -11.85
C ASN A 10 -0.67 -2.20 -10.85
N GLY A 11 0.43 -1.92 -10.14
CA GLY A 11 1.02 -2.83 -9.15
C GLY A 11 2.05 -3.84 -9.70
N LEU A 12 2.35 -3.80 -11.00
CA LEU A 12 3.50 -4.52 -11.58
C LEU A 12 4.79 -3.74 -11.26
N PHE A 13 5.85 -4.44 -10.90
CA PHE A 13 7.13 -3.81 -10.54
C PHE A 13 8.35 -4.42 -11.23
N ALA A 14 8.22 -5.57 -11.89
CA ALA A 14 9.30 -6.20 -12.64
C ALA A 14 8.76 -7.07 -13.79
N VAL A 15 9.67 -7.56 -14.64
CA VAL A 15 9.40 -8.57 -15.66
C VAL A 15 10.37 -9.72 -15.44
N GLY A 16 9.84 -10.95 -15.31
CA GLY A 16 10.64 -12.15 -15.10
C GLY A 16 11.41 -12.57 -16.36
N ALA A 17 12.32 -13.53 -16.20
CA ALA A 17 13.19 -13.99 -17.29
C ALA A 17 12.44 -14.53 -18.53
N THR A 18 11.19 -14.99 -18.34
CA THR A 18 10.30 -15.47 -19.42
C THR A 18 9.48 -14.36 -20.07
N GLY A 19 9.70 -13.10 -19.72
CA GLY A 19 8.91 -11.96 -20.20
C GLY A 19 7.58 -11.77 -19.49
N ILE A 20 7.28 -12.59 -18.47
CA ILE A 20 6.03 -12.50 -17.70
C ILE A 20 6.14 -11.37 -16.66
N PRO A 21 5.18 -10.43 -16.59
CA PRO A 21 5.19 -9.39 -15.58
C PRO A 21 5.02 -9.95 -14.16
N VAL A 22 5.67 -9.29 -13.20
CA VAL A 22 5.71 -9.70 -11.79
C VAL A 22 5.04 -8.63 -10.93
N ALA A 23 4.13 -9.08 -10.07
CA ALA A 23 3.39 -8.28 -9.09
C ALA A 23 3.44 -8.95 -7.70
N LEU A 24 2.97 -8.26 -6.67
CA LEU A 24 2.98 -8.77 -5.29
C LEU A 24 2.09 -10.01 -5.11
N SER A 25 1.14 -10.22 -6.01
CA SER A 25 0.25 -11.38 -6.06
C SER A 25 0.82 -12.57 -6.86
N SER A 26 1.97 -12.41 -7.52
CA SER A 26 2.58 -13.48 -8.32
C SER A 26 3.12 -14.61 -7.44
N THR A 27 2.94 -15.87 -7.87
CA THR A 27 3.48 -17.04 -7.18
C THR A 27 5.01 -16.95 -7.08
N GLY A 28 5.56 -17.21 -5.89
CA GLY A 28 7.00 -17.16 -5.64
C GLY A 28 7.55 -15.75 -5.35
N VAL A 29 6.70 -14.72 -5.29
CA VAL A 29 7.09 -13.40 -4.82
C VAL A 29 6.83 -13.29 -3.32
N THR A 30 7.82 -12.81 -2.57
CA THR A 30 7.69 -12.48 -1.15
C THR A 30 8.26 -11.09 -0.90
N VAL A 31 7.56 -10.28 -0.11
CA VAL A 31 8.04 -8.97 0.33
C VAL A 31 8.97 -9.17 1.51
N VAL A 32 10.26 -8.89 1.31
CA VAL A 32 11.29 -9.03 2.37
C VAL A 32 11.34 -7.77 3.27
N SER A 33 10.88 -6.64 2.76
CA SER A 33 10.84 -5.35 3.47
C SER A 33 9.82 -4.41 2.81
N GLY A 34 9.12 -3.61 3.62
CA GLY A 34 8.07 -2.68 3.19
C GLY A 34 6.65 -3.14 3.54
N ALA A 35 5.71 -2.21 3.56
CA ALA A 35 4.30 -2.56 3.78
C ALA A 35 3.81 -3.39 2.60
N THR A 36 3.31 -4.60 2.86
CA THR A 36 2.36 -5.28 1.98
C THR A 36 1.05 -4.50 2.06
N SER A 37 1.06 -3.23 1.66
CA SER A 37 -0.16 -2.45 1.51
C SER A 37 -0.87 -3.02 0.30
N ARG A 38 -1.60 -4.12 0.54
CA ARG A 38 -2.89 -4.29 -0.08
C ARG A 38 -3.60 -2.98 0.20
N ARG A 39 -3.69 -2.10 -0.80
CA ARG A 39 -4.61 -0.97 -0.73
C ARG A 39 -5.99 -1.59 -0.57
N ASN A 40 -6.42 -1.75 0.67
CA ASN A 40 -7.81 -2.05 0.99
C ASN A 40 -8.51 -0.72 0.85
N ASP A 41 -9.12 -0.48 -0.31
CA ASP A 41 -9.81 0.78 -0.62
C ASP A 41 -11.00 1.05 0.33
N THR A 42 -11.31 0.12 1.24
CA THR A 42 -12.37 0.18 2.24
C THR A 42 -11.88 0.47 3.67
N GLU A 43 -10.57 0.51 3.91
CA GLU A 43 -10.01 0.73 5.26
C GLU A 43 -9.59 2.19 5.46
N PHE A 44 -9.95 2.77 6.62
CA PHE A 44 -9.57 4.11 7.02
C PHE A 44 -9.03 4.12 8.46
N ALA A 45 -8.01 4.94 8.71
CA ALA A 45 -7.47 5.16 10.04
C ALA A 45 -7.99 6.48 10.61
N VAL A 46 -8.37 6.49 11.89
CA VAL A 46 -8.76 7.70 12.61
C VAL A 46 -7.61 8.10 13.53
N VAL A 47 -7.01 9.26 13.29
CA VAL A 47 -5.96 9.82 14.15
C VAL A 47 -6.57 10.88 15.05
N ARG A 48 -6.49 10.68 16.37
CA ARG A 48 -6.90 11.67 17.37
C ARG A 48 -5.66 12.45 17.83
N ALA A 49 -5.61 13.73 17.52
CA ALA A 49 -4.63 14.66 18.06
C ALA A 49 -5.33 15.66 19.00
N GLY A 50 -4.80 15.84 20.21
CA GLY A 50 -5.35 16.77 21.20
C GLY A 50 -4.55 16.82 22.50
N ILE A 51 -4.59 17.97 23.17
CA ILE A 51 -4.00 18.19 24.50
C ILE A 51 -5.07 17.91 25.57
N ASN A 52 -4.72 17.16 26.62
CA ASN A 52 -5.63 16.90 27.73
C ASN A 52 -5.48 17.99 28.80
N TYR A 53 -6.60 18.60 29.21
CA TYR A 53 -6.65 19.52 30.35
C TYR A 53 -7.45 18.90 31.50
N LYS A 54 -7.00 19.13 32.74
CA LYS A 54 -7.68 18.71 33.97
C LYS A 54 -8.13 19.95 34.74
N PHE A 55 -9.44 20.06 35.00
CA PHE A 55 -9.99 21.06 35.91
C PHE A 55 -9.55 20.74 37.35
N GLY A 56 -9.11 21.77 38.08
CA GLY A 56 -8.83 21.70 39.52
C GLY A 56 -9.59 22.80 40.25
N SER A 57 -10.25 22.45 41.35
CA SER A 57 -10.86 23.41 42.27
C SER A 57 -9.79 23.99 43.19
N TYR A 58 -9.76 25.31 43.33
CA TYR A 58 -9.18 25.98 44.50
C TYR A 58 -10.25 26.10 45.58
#